data_AF-A0A7R9XN84-F1
#
_entry.id   AF-A0A7R9XN84-F1
#
_cell.length_a   1.000
_cell.length_b   1.000
_cell.length_c   1.000
_cell.angle_alpha   90.00
_cell.angle_beta   90.00
_cell.angle_gamma   90.00
#
_symmetry.space_group_name_H-M   'P 1'
#
loop_
_entity.id
_entity.type
_entity.pdbx_description
1 polymer ?
#
loop_
_entity_poly.entity_id
_entity_poly.type
_entity_poly.pdbx_seq_one_letter_code
_entity_poly.pdbx_strand_id
1 'polypeptide(L)'
;PTPTPQPVPPAEPEGEPEVEEVIELPEDPSVELPDFPGVHLSKVCVSVWFHEKPRVLLGEPEPQPEGEDEPAEPEVPVEVPGPDKELLFQLIPKRIQDSSMFLQFNIQKRQLMKAEEHLASVPEDAEEPEKESAAAAVEKLKGSLAELEPLLAELKLSFQPEPPVPTFTWMNNLMDLAAAGAQTFIVGGPFWPATNMMSLFGASDHFSECEKMLTVFKTRYLTERARPLSFFFKLVPNIFQEEDETPIDYIPLLDQMLRNTGQDPENEEAEVPPKLDLVQLYWWDCETSDYVRAAKTILASGKVRALGLVNFPLLALKSMYRAGVDVATLEVNYPLGALEKKEHLAVLDFCVLHRIKVLYSNALLGGLINRDQVKRLSPPGDGFRLKYDPTGPIAEGMLKIQEFGGWEKFQKLLATLDTIAIKHETSPDVVALRYYINKGVHPIVGIPWGEECMKKFPDMKLLDEDFFDTSDSRALEKAFNL
;
A
#
# COMPACT_ATOMS: atom_id res chain seq x y z
N PRO A 1 -75.58 30.91 20.21
CA PRO A 1 -74.28 31.11 19.52
C PRO A 1 -73.33 29.97 19.87
N THR A 2 -73.50 28.87 19.15
CA THR A 2 -72.78 27.61 19.27
C THR A 2 -71.59 27.64 18.30
N PRO A 3 -70.40 27.18 18.69
CA PRO A 3 -69.17 27.44 17.94
C PRO A 3 -69.07 26.59 16.66
N THR A 4 -68.59 27.23 15.62
CA THR A 4 -68.33 26.73 14.26
C THR A 4 -67.28 25.61 14.25
N PRO A 5 -67.43 24.55 13.44
CA PRO A 5 -66.46 23.45 13.37
C PRO A 5 -65.18 23.87 12.61
N GLN A 6 -64.03 23.41 13.11
CA GLN A 6 -62.71 23.56 12.48
C GLN A 6 -62.57 22.66 11.24
N PRO A 7 -61.79 23.07 10.21
CA PRO A 7 -61.55 22.25 9.03
C PRO A 7 -60.52 21.14 9.29
N VAL A 8 -60.76 19.97 8.69
CA VAL A 8 -59.90 18.78 8.70
C VAL A 8 -58.63 19.06 7.87
N PRO A 9 -57.42 18.67 8.32
CA PRO A 9 -56.20 18.82 7.52
C PRO A 9 -56.21 17.88 6.30
N PRO A 10 -55.56 18.26 5.18
CA PRO A 10 -55.48 17.40 4.00
C PRO A 10 -54.62 16.16 4.28
N ALA A 11 -55.00 15.05 3.65
CA ALA A 11 -54.28 13.79 3.70
C ALA A 11 -52.85 13.96 3.16
N GLU A 12 -51.88 13.37 3.87
CA GLU A 12 -50.49 13.25 3.43
C GLU A 12 -50.43 12.45 2.11
N PRO A 13 -49.59 12.84 1.14
CA PRO A 13 -49.38 12.03 -0.05
C PRO A 13 -48.69 10.71 0.35
N GLU A 14 -49.23 9.62 -0.18
CA GLU A 14 -48.70 8.27 -0.05
C GLU A 14 -47.21 8.23 -0.42
N GLY A 15 -46.45 7.46 0.38
CA GLY A 15 -45.01 7.45 0.38
C GLY A 15 -44.39 7.16 -0.99
N GLU A 16 -43.34 7.91 -1.29
CA GLU A 16 -42.38 7.57 -2.34
C GLU A 16 -41.82 6.16 -2.09
N PRO A 17 -41.65 5.32 -3.13
CA PRO A 17 -41.09 3.99 -2.97
C PRO A 17 -39.70 4.10 -2.33
N GLU A 18 -39.46 3.27 -1.31
CA GLU A 18 -38.20 3.19 -0.58
C GLU A 18 -37.03 3.15 -1.56
N VAL A 19 -36.12 4.10 -1.34
CA VAL A 19 -34.84 4.28 -2.02
C VAL A 19 -34.22 2.92 -2.34
N GLU A 20 -33.94 2.69 -3.63
CA GLU A 20 -33.13 1.57 -4.10
C GLU A 20 -31.87 1.45 -3.23
N GLU A 21 -31.78 0.41 -2.41
CA GLU A 21 -30.51 0.00 -1.80
C GLU A 21 -29.59 -0.47 -2.93
N VAL A 22 -28.91 0.49 -3.57
CA VAL A 22 -27.72 0.23 -4.36
C VAL A 22 -26.68 -0.27 -3.36
N ILE A 23 -26.51 -1.59 -3.29
CA ILE A 23 -25.44 -2.19 -2.50
C ILE A 23 -24.14 -1.88 -3.25
N GLU A 24 -23.55 -0.74 -2.93
CA GLU A 24 -22.28 -0.30 -3.49
C GLU A 24 -21.14 -1.16 -2.93
N LEU A 25 -20.09 -1.34 -3.73
CA LEU A 25 -18.85 -1.90 -3.24
C LEU A 25 -18.37 -1.04 -2.06
N PRO A 26 -17.81 -1.64 -0.99
CA PRO A 26 -17.30 -0.89 0.15
C PRO A 26 -16.45 0.30 -0.30
N GLU A 27 -16.72 1.49 0.25
CA GLU A 27 -16.04 2.75 -0.11
C GLU A 27 -14.51 2.57 -0.14
N ASP A 28 -13.87 3.21 -1.12
CA ASP A 28 -12.42 3.20 -1.27
C ASP A 28 -11.80 4.17 -0.22
N PRO A 29 -11.02 3.69 0.76
CA PRO A 29 -10.42 4.55 1.77
C PRO A 29 -9.27 5.43 1.23
N SER A 30 -8.84 5.26 -0.04
CA SER A 30 -7.77 6.07 -0.64
C SER A 30 -8.28 7.36 -1.25
N VAL A 31 -7.45 8.40 -1.12
CA VAL A 31 -7.64 9.66 -1.84
C VAL A 31 -6.73 9.62 -3.06
N GLU A 32 -7.33 9.70 -4.25
CA GLU A 32 -6.58 9.96 -5.49
C GLU A 32 -5.89 11.32 -5.39
N LEU A 33 -4.63 11.40 -5.77
CA LEU A 33 -3.89 12.66 -5.77
C LEU A 33 -4.50 13.59 -6.84
N PRO A 34 -5.06 14.76 -6.48
CA PRO A 34 -5.85 15.58 -7.40
C PRO A 34 -5.10 16.00 -8.68
N ASP A 35 -3.79 16.22 -8.55
CA ASP A 35 -2.92 16.66 -9.64
C ASP A 35 -2.30 15.47 -10.41
N PHE A 36 -2.51 14.22 -9.96
CA PHE A 36 -1.90 13.00 -10.54
C PHE A 36 -2.92 11.85 -10.68
N PRO A 37 -3.75 11.86 -11.73
CA PRO A 37 -4.79 10.85 -11.93
C PRO A 37 -4.27 9.41 -12.02
N GLY A 38 -4.95 8.50 -11.35
CA GLY A 38 -4.60 7.09 -11.19
C GLY A 38 -3.57 6.81 -10.09
N VAL A 39 -3.12 7.83 -9.35
CA VAL A 39 -2.21 7.67 -8.21
C VAL A 39 -2.98 7.87 -6.91
N HIS A 40 -3.11 6.79 -6.15
CA HIS A 40 -3.83 6.72 -4.89
C HIS A 40 -2.86 6.78 -3.71
N LEU A 41 -3.20 7.58 -2.71
CA LEU A 41 -2.41 7.70 -1.49
C LEU A 41 -3.24 7.29 -0.27
N SER A 42 -2.81 6.23 0.42
CA SER A 42 -3.39 5.78 1.68
C SER A 42 -2.95 6.66 2.85
N LYS A 43 -3.74 6.67 3.94
CA LYS A 43 -3.39 7.37 5.18
C LYS A 43 -2.08 6.85 5.79
N VAL A 44 -1.88 5.54 5.74
CA VAL A 44 -0.64 4.86 6.13
C VAL A 44 -0.16 4.07 4.91
N CYS A 45 1.09 4.26 4.53
CA CYS A 45 1.71 3.54 3.41
C CYS A 45 2.51 2.35 3.94
N VAL A 46 2.63 1.29 3.16
CA VAL A 46 3.38 0.09 3.55
C VAL A 46 4.67 0.01 2.76
N SER A 47 5.81 0.01 3.44
CA SER A 47 7.10 -0.31 2.81
C SER A 47 7.30 -1.82 2.82
N VAL A 48 7.51 -2.41 1.64
CA VAL A 48 7.60 -3.86 1.47
C VAL A 48 9.05 -4.31 1.36
N TRP A 49 9.45 -5.22 2.24
CA TRP A 49 10.83 -5.68 2.39
C TRP A 49 10.88 -7.19 2.30
N PHE A 50 11.22 -7.75 1.14
CA PHE A 50 11.39 -9.20 1.02
C PHE A 50 12.76 -9.62 1.57
N HIS A 51 12.81 -10.65 2.41
CA HIS A 51 14.05 -11.20 2.98
C HIS A 51 14.66 -12.30 2.11
N GLU A 52 13.90 -12.83 1.16
CA GLU A 52 14.28 -13.93 0.27
C GLU A 52 14.25 -13.45 -1.18
N LYS A 53 15.01 -14.13 -2.04
CA LYS A 53 15.00 -13.83 -3.47
C LYS A 53 13.65 -14.22 -4.10
N PRO A 54 13.16 -13.49 -5.12
CA PRO A 54 11.93 -13.79 -5.85
C PRO A 54 11.82 -15.25 -6.27
N ARG A 55 12.88 -15.84 -6.81
CA ARG A 55 12.94 -17.27 -7.17
C ARG A 55 12.47 -18.19 -6.03
N VAL A 56 12.99 -17.96 -4.82
CA VAL A 56 12.63 -18.74 -3.62
C VAL A 56 11.18 -18.47 -3.24
N LEU A 57 10.76 -17.20 -3.24
CA LEU A 57 9.40 -16.79 -2.90
C LEU A 57 8.35 -17.24 -3.91
N LEU A 58 8.75 -17.51 -5.15
CA LEU A 58 7.91 -18.03 -6.23
C LEU A 58 7.97 -19.55 -6.33
N GLY A 59 8.80 -20.23 -5.53
CA GLY A 59 8.95 -21.68 -5.55
C GLY A 59 9.59 -22.22 -6.83
N GLU A 60 10.41 -21.40 -7.50
CA GLU A 60 11.13 -21.81 -8.70
C GLU A 60 12.31 -22.75 -8.34
N PRO A 61 12.52 -23.86 -9.08
CA PRO A 61 13.60 -24.84 -8.80
C PRO A 61 14.97 -24.16 -8.85
N GLU A 62 16.06 -24.65 -8.23
CA GLU A 62 17.41 -24.04 -8.34
C GLU A 62 18.02 -24.16 -9.76
N PRO A 63 18.90 -23.23 -10.17
CA PRO A 63 19.51 -23.30 -11.50
C PRO A 63 20.62 -24.35 -11.43
N GLN A 64 20.59 -25.33 -12.33
CA GLN A 64 21.68 -26.28 -12.42
C GLN A 64 22.97 -25.52 -12.78
N PRO A 65 24.09 -25.77 -12.09
CA PRO A 65 25.35 -25.12 -12.42
C PRO A 65 25.75 -25.51 -13.84
N GLU A 66 25.88 -24.53 -14.72
CA GLU A 66 26.41 -24.73 -16.07
C GLU A 66 27.91 -25.09 -15.95
N GLY A 67 28.25 -26.37 -16.02
CA GLY A 67 29.64 -26.77 -16.31
C GLY A 67 30.25 -27.99 -15.64
N GLU A 68 29.51 -28.97 -15.10
CA GLU A 68 30.12 -30.25 -14.70
C GLU A 68 29.31 -31.45 -15.23
N ASP A 69 29.87 -32.15 -16.22
CA ASP A 69 29.48 -33.49 -16.66
C ASP A 69 29.80 -34.53 -15.56
N GLU A 70 29.21 -34.40 -14.37
CA GLU A 70 29.14 -35.49 -13.40
C GLU A 70 27.75 -36.14 -13.45
N PRO A 71 27.66 -37.48 -13.40
CA PRO A 71 26.38 -38.16 -13.35
C PRO A 71 25.66 -37.76 -12.07
N ALA A 72 24.57 -37.00 -12.22
CA ALA A 72 23.72 -36.55 -11.13
C ALA A 72 23.41 -37.70 -10.15
N GLU A 73 23.87 -37.56 -8.90
CA GLU A 73 23.23 -38.28 -7.80
C GLU A 73 21.74 -37.90 -7.83
N PRO A 74 20.80 -38.85 -7.60
CA PRO A 74 19.38 -38.52 -7.62
C PRO A 74 19.13 -37.45 -6.56
N GLU A 75 18.92 -36.21 -7.03
CA GLU A 75 18.55 -35.08 -6.20
C GLU A 75 17.33 -35.50 -5.38
N VAL A 76 17.49 -35.54 -4.07
CA VAL A 76 16.34 -35.66 -3.17
C VAL A 76 15.52 -34.40 -3.44
N PRO A 77 14.26 -34.52 -3.89
CA PRO A 77 13.41 -33.35 -4.09
C PRO A 77 13.47 -32.56 -2.79
N VAL A 78 13.89 -31.30 -2.87
CA VAL A 78 13.69 -30.39 -1.75
C VAL A 78 12.17 -30.33 -1.58
N GLU A 79 11.64 -31.08 -0.61
CA GLU A 79 10.26 -30.94 -0.17
C GLU A 79 10.14 -29.52 0.37
N VAL A 80 9.83 -28.57 -0.53
CA VAL A 80 9.23 -27.31 -0.14
C VAL A 80 7.96 -27.73 0.60
N PRO A 81 7.83 -27.47 1.91
CA PRO A 81 6.64 -27.87 2.64
C PRO A 81 5.45 -27.27 1.91
N GLY A 82 4.66 -28.11 1.24
CA GLY A 82 3.44 -27.66 0.59
C GLY A 82 2.58 -26.96 1.64
N PRO A 83 1.87 -25.88 1.27
CA PRO A 83 1.01 -25.18 2.22
C PRO A 83 0.08 -26.20 2.88
N ASP A 84 -0.07 -26.08 4.21
CA ASP A 84 -0.91 -26.98 4.98
C ASP A 84 -2.29 -27.08 4.32
N LYS A 85 -2.67 -28.29 3.91
CA LYS A 85 -3.89 -28.53 3.15
C LYS A 85 -5.11 -28.01 3.91
N GLU A 86 -5.09 -28.07 5.24
CA GLU A 86 -6.17 -27.56 6.09
C GLU A 86 -6.29 -26.03 6.03
N LEU A 87 -5.16 -25.32 5.99
CA LEU A 87 -5.12 -23.86 5.77
C LEU A 87 -5.64 -23.48 4.39
N LEU A 88 -5.33 -24.26 3.34
CA LEU A 88 -5.84 -24.02 1.99
C LEU A 88 -7.37 -24.14 1.92
N PHE A 89 -7.96 -25.12 2.62
CA PHE A 89 -9.41 -25.30 2.70
C PHE A 89 -10.13 -24.11 3.34
N GLN A 90 -9.47 -23.34 4.21
CA GLN A 90 -10.03 -22.14 4.82
C GLN A 90 -9.76 -20.90 3.96
N LEU A 91 -8.55 -20.78 3.42
CA LEU A 91 -8.08 -19.62 2.68
C LEU A 91 -8.80 -19.42 1.35
N ILE A 92 -8.85 -20.46 0.52
CA ILE A 92 -9.34 -20.34 -0.87
C ILE A 92 -10.82 -19.91 -0.90
N PRO A 93 -11.74 -20.52 -0.14
CA PRO A 93 -13.13 -20.05 -0.09
C PRO A 93 -13.27 -18.60 0.34
N LYS A 94 -12.50 -18.17 1.34
CA LYS A 94 -12.49 -16.76 1.81
C LYS A 94 -12.04 -15.81 0.69
N ARG A 95 -10.94 -16.13 0.01
CA ARG A 95 -10.40 -15.31 -1.09
C ARG A 95 -11.41 -15.16 -2.23
N ILE A 96 -12.06 -16.26 -2.62
CA ILE A 96 -13.12 -16.26 -3.64
C ILE A 96 -14.33 -15.45 -3.16
N GLN A 97 -14.78 -15.64 -1.91
CA GLN A 97 -15.93 -14.93 -1.36
C GLN A 97 -15.73 -13.41 -1.38
N ASP A 98 -14.51 -12.96 -1.07
CA ASP A 98 -14.17 -11.54 -1.05
C ASP A 98 -13.87 -10.98 -2.46
N SER A 99 -13.89 -11.81 -3.52
CA SER A 99 -13.52 -11.37 -4.88
C SER A 99 -14.56 -10.42 -5.48
N SER A 100 -14.13 -9.49 -6.34
CA SER A 100 -15.06 -8.57 -7.02
C SER A 100 -16.11 -9.33 -7.83
N MET A 101 -15.70 -10.38 -8.55
CA MET A 101 -16.58 -11.23 -9.34
C MET A 101 -17.66 -11.89 -8.47
N PHE A 102 -17.28 -12.44 -7.31
CA PHE A 102 -18.26 -13.09 -6.43
C PHE A 102 -19.18 -12.10 -5.73
N LEU A 103 -18.66 -10.94 -5.31
CA LEU A 103 -19.46 -9.87 -4.74
C LEU A 103 -20.50 -9.37 -5.76
N GLN A 104 -20.10 -9.14 -7.01
CA GLN A 104 -21.00 -8.78 -8.11
C GLN A 104 -22.04 -9.88 -8.36
N PHE A 105 -21.62 -11.15 -8.42
CA PHE A 105 -22.53 -12.28 -8.58
C PHE A 105 -23.59 -12.31 -7.46
N ASN A 106 -23.18 -12.12 -6.21
CA ASN A 106 -24.10 -12.11 -5.06
C ASN A 106 -25.09 -10.92 -5.13
N ILE A 107 -24.61 -9.72 -5.45
CA ILE A 107 -25.46 -8.54 -5.62
C ILE A 107 -26.48 -8.77 -6.74
N GLN A 108 -26.03 -9.19 -7.92
CA GLN A 108 -26.89 -9.44 -9.08
C GLN A 108 -27.88 -10.59 -8.82
N LYS A 109 -27.48 -11.63 -8.07
CA LYS A 109 -28.38 -12.72 -7.72
C LYS A 109 -29.51 -12.24 -6.80
N ARG A 110 -29.23 -11.35 -5.84
CA ARG A 110 -30.26 -10.72 -4.99
C ARG A 110 -31.17 -9.81 -5.80
N GLN A 111 -30.61 -9.00 -6.71
CA GLN A 111 -31.38 -8.16 -7.63
C GLN A 111 -32.28 -9.01 -8.53
N LEU A 112 -31.79 -10.14 -9.03
CA LEU A 112 -32.58 -11.07 -9.83
C LEU A 112 -33.77 -11.63 -9.05
N MET A 113 -33.57 -12.03 -7.79
CA MET A 113 -34.68 -12.51 -6.94
C MET A 113 -35.76 -11.43 -6.78
N LYS A 114 -35.35 -10.18 -6.47
CA LYS A 114 -36.28 -9.05 -6.36
C LYS A 114 -37.00 -8.75 -7.70
N ALA A 115 -36.29 -8.84 -8.82
CA ALA A 115 -36.86 -8.60 -10.15
C ALA A 115 -37.86 -9.70 -10.56
N GLU A 116 -37.57 -10.96 -10.23
CA GLU A 116 -38.48 -12.09 -10.46
C GLU A 116 -39.74 -12.00 -9.57
N GLU A 117 -39.59 -11.58 -8.31
CA GLU A 117 -40.72 -11.27 -7.42
C GLU A 117 -41.57 -10.11 -7.95
N HIS A 118 -40.93 -9.02 -8.40
CA HIS A 118 -41.62 -7.89 -8.99
C HIS A 118 -42.40 -8.30 -10.25
N LEU A 119 -41.76 -9.02 -11.19
CA LEU A 119 -42.41 -9.54 -12.39
C LEU A 119 -43.62 -10.42 -12.06
N ALA A 120 -43.55 -11.25 -11.01
CA ALA A 120 -44.66 -12.08 -10.56
C ALA A 120 -45.79 -11.28 -9.90
N SER A 121 -45.50 -10.09 -9.36
CA SER A 121 -46.47 -9.18 -8.75
C SER A 121 -47.16 -8.25 -9.74
N VAL A 122 -46.66 -8.12 -10.98
CA VAL A 122 -47.25 -7.27 -12.02
C VAL A 122 -48.66 -7.77 -12.36
N PRO A 123 -49.71 -6.95 -12.21
CA PRO A 123 -51.09 -7.35 -12.50
C PRO A 123 -51.30 -7.81 -13.95
N GLU A 124 -52.22 -8.74 -14.18
CA GLU A 124 -52.57 -9.21 -15.53
C GLU A 124 -53.13 -8.08 -16.41
N ASP A 125 -53.67 -7.01 -15.83
CA ASP A 125 -54.19 -5.82 -16.50
C ASP A 125 -53.20 -4.65 -16.59
N ALA A 126 -51.97 -4.80 -16.07
CA ALA A 126 -50.93 -3.79 -16.18
C ALA A 126 -50.55 -3.51 -17.65
N GLU A 127 -50.08 -2.29 -17.91
CA GLU A 127 -49.71 -1.82 -19.24
C GLU A 127 -48.59 -2.70 -19.84
N GLU A 128 -48.71 -2.99 -21.14
CA GLU A 128 -47.72 -3.78 -21.90
C GLU A 128 -46.26 -3.31 -21.74
N PRO A 129 -45.94 -1.99 -21.77
CA PRO A 129 -44.57 -1.51 -21.51
C PRO A 129 -44.04 -1.83 -20.10
N GLU A 130 -44.90 -1.91 -19.08
CA GLU A 130 -44.49 -2.23 -17.71
C GLU A 130 -44.08 -3.70 -17.60
N LYS A 131 -44.87 -4.60 -18.21
CA LYS A 131 -44.57 -6.04 -18.30
C LYS A 131 -43.30 -6.32 -19.10
N GLU A 132 -43.14 -5.65 -20.25
CA GLU A 132 -41.93 -5.78 -21.07
C GLU A 132 -40.69 -5.27 -20.33
N SER A 133 -40.78 -4.15 -19.62
CA SER A 133 -39.69 -3.60 -18.82
C SER A 133 -39.25 -4.55 -17.70
N ALA A 134 -40.21 -5.08 -16.94
CA ALA A 134 -39.94 -6.03 -15.86
C ALA A 134 -39.31 -7.34 -16.38
N ALA A 135 -39.81 -7.86 -17.51
CA ALA A 135 -39.25 -9.05 -18.16
C ALA A 135 -37.82 -8.80 -18.69
N ALA A 136 -37.59 -7.65 -19.32
CA ALA A 136 -36.28 -7.25 -19.83
C ALA A 136 -35.25 -7.09 -18.71
N ALA A 137 -35.64 -6.56 -17.55
CA ALA A 137 -34.77 -6.46 -16.38
C ALA A 137 -34.31 -7.84 -15.87
N VAL A 138 -35.22 -8.82 -15.82
CA VAL A 138 -34.91 -10.21 -15.44
C VAL A 138 -33.97 -10.85 -16.47
N GLU A 139 -34.24 -10.72 -17.77
CA GLU A 139 -33.36 -11.28 -18.81
C GLU A 139 -31.96 -10.67 -18.77
N LYS A 140 -31.86 -9.34 -18.59
CA LYS A 140 -30.57 -8.64 -18.44
C LYS A 140 -29.76 -9.18 -17.27
N LEU A 141 -30.38 -9.37 -16.10
CA LEU A 141 -29.72 -9.90 -14.91
C LEU A 141 -29.31 -11.38 -15.10
N LYS A 142 -30.14 -12.19 -15.76
CA LYS A 142 -29.79 -13.59 -16.11
C LYS A 142 -28.59 -13.66 -17.06
N GLY A 143 -28.56 -12.80 -18.08
CA GLY A 143 -27.42 -12.68 -19.00
C GLY A 143 -26.14 -12.30 -18.27
N SER A 144 -26.18 -11.25 -17.43
CA SER A 144 -25.00 -10.82 -16.68
C SER A 144 -24.50 -11.88 -15.70
N LEU A 145 -25.38 -12.64 -15.05
CA LEU A 145 -24.97 -13.75 -14.17
C LEU A 145 -24.30 -14.88 -14.95
N ALA A 146 -24.80 -15.20 -16.15
CA ALA A 146 -24.23 -16.23 -17.02
C ALA A 146 -22.81 -15.87 -17.50
N GLU A 147 -22.49 -14.57 -17.61
CA GLU A 147 -21.13 -14.09 -17.92
C GLU A 147 -20.17 -14.20 -16.72
N LEU A 148 -20.67 -14.02 -15.49
CA LEU A 148 -19.85 -14.11 -14.27
C LEU A 148 -19.51 -15.54 -13.85
N GLU A 149 -20.38 -16.52 -14.11
CA GLU A 149 -20.15 -17.93 -13.77
C GLU A 149 -18.83 -18.52 -14.31
N PRO A 150 -18.50 -18.40 -15.62
CA PRO A 150 -17.24 -18.92 -16.15
C PRO A 150 -16.02 -18.18 -15.58
N LEU A 151 -16.11 -16.86 -15.36
CA LEU A 151 -15.02 -16.08 -14.75
C LEU A 151 -14.75 -16.53 -13.31
N LEU A 152 -15.80 -16.81 -12.54
CA LEU A 152 -15.66 -17.34 -11.18
C LEU A 152 -15.08 -18.76 -11.17
N ALA A 153 -15.43 -19.59 -12.16
CA ALA A 153 -14.86 -20.92 -12.34
C ALA A 153 -13.36 -20.84 -12.69
N GLU A 154 -12.98 -19.93 -13.59
CA GLU A 154 -11.58 -19.67 -13.94
C GLU A 154 -10.79 -19.16 -12.72
N LEU A 155 -11.36 -18.22 -11.96
CA LEU A 155 -10.73 -17.75 -10.72
C LEU A 155 -10.51 -18.89 -9.73
N LYS A 156 -11.47 -19.81 -9.56
CA LYS A 156 -11.31 -21.00 -8.71
C LYS A 156 -10.18 -21.91 -9.20
N LEU A 157 -10.10 -22.16 -10.50
CA LEU A 157 -9.05 -22.97 -11.10
C LEU A 157 -7.66 -22.33 -10.96
N SER A 158 -7.59 -21.00 -10.96
CA SER A 158 -6.32 -20.26 -10.82
C SER A 158 -5.61 -20.46 -9.47
N PHE A 159 -6.26 -21.05 -8.47
CA PHE A 159 -5.64 -21.43 -7.18
C PHE A 159 -5.01 -22.83 -7.20
N GLN A 160 -5.25 -23.64 -8.24
CA GLN A 160 -4.75 -25.01 -8.36
C GLN A 160 -3.35 -25.21 -8.99
N PRO A 161 -2.70 -24.25 -9.70
CA PRO A 161 -1.42 -24.54 -10.35
C PRO A 161 -0.31 -24.85 -9.34
N GLU A 162 0.69 -25.62 -9.76
CA GLU A 162 1.90 -25.89 -9.00
C GLU A 162 3.07 -25.07 -9.56
N PRO A 163 3.73 -24.19 -8.78
CA PRO A 163 3.43 -23.87 -7.38
C PRO A 163 2.18 -22.98 -7.21
N PRO A 164 1.39 -23.14 -6.11
CA PRO A 164 0.18 -22.36 -5.89
C PRO A 164 0.51 -20.98 -5.30
N VAL A 165 1.24 -20.14 -6.05
CA VAL A 165 1.70 -18.80 -5.63
C VAL A 165 0.62 -17.95 -4.95
N PRO A 166 -0.66 -17.95 -5.39
CA PRO A 166 -1.73 -17.20 -4.71
C PRO A 166 -1.95 -17.57 -3.23
N THR A 167 -1.48 -18.75 -2.82
CA THR A 167 -1.65 -19.30 -1.47
C THR A 167 -0.42 -19.11 -0.58
N PHE A 168 0.68 -18.58 -1.14
CA PHE A 168 1.90 -18.33 -0.38
C PHE A 168 1.71 -17.26 0.69
N THR A 169 2.40 -17.43 1.81
CA THR A 169 2.27 -16.59 2.99
C THR A 169 2.47 -15.10 2.69
N TRP A 170 3.49 -14.75 1.90
CA TRP A 170 3.77 -13.35 1.55
C TRP A 170 2.65 -12.72 0.70
N MET A 171 2.05 -13.49 -0.22
CA MET A 171 0.92 -13.05 -1.05
C MET A 171 -0.31 -12.81 -0.17
N ASN A 172 -0.59 -13.73 0.75
CA ASN A 172 -1.70 -13.58 1.69
C ASN A 172 -1.51 -12.39 2.63
N ASN A 173 -0.30 -12.17 3.14
CA ASN A 173 0.00 -10.99 3.95
C ASN A 173 -0.29 -9.70 3.19
N LEU A 174 0.16 -9.55 1.94
CA LEU A 174 -0.12 -8.36 1.14
C LEU A 174 -1.62 -8.19 0.84
N MET A 175 -2.33 -9.29 0.59
CA MET A 175 -3.79 -9.30 0.38
C MET A 175 -4.55 -8.88 1.65
N ASP A 176 -4.12 -9.36 2.82
CA ASP A 176 -4.71 -8.99 4.11
C ASP A 176 -4.43 -7.53 4.46
N LEU A 177 -3.22 -7.03 4.19
CA LEU A 177 -2.86 -5.61 4.34
C LEU A 177 -3.74 -4.71 3.46
N ALA A 178 -3.94 -5.10 2.20
CA ALA A 178 -4.81 -4.37 1.30
C ALA A 178 -6.29 -4.42 1.73
N ALA A 179 -6.75 -5.56 2.23
CA ALA A 179 -8.10 -5.68 2.81
C ALA A 179 -8.27 -4.85 4.08
N ALA A 180 -7.19 -4.63 4.84
CA ALA A 180 -7.16 -3.78 6.03
C ALA A 180 -7.00 -2.28 5.71
N GLY A 181 -6.97 -1.90 4.42
CA GLY A 181 -6.97 -0.50 3.97
C GLY A 181 -5.61 0.04 3.49
N ALA A 182 -4.56 -0.78 3.42
CA ALA A 182 -3.30 -0.39 2.80
C ALA A 182 -3.42 -0.41 1.27
N GLN A 183 -3.43 0.75 0.63
CA GLN A 183 -3.58 0.84 -0.84
C GLN A 183 -2.34 1.40 -1.54
N THR A 184 -1.40 1.95 -0.78
CA THR A 184 -0.11 2.43 -1.26
C THR A 184 1.00 1.53 -0.75
N PHE A 185 1.63 0.79 -1.67
CA PHE A 185 2.78 -0.07 -1.39
C PHE A 185 4.05 0.57 -1.95
N ILE A 186 5.05 0.70 -1.11
CA ILE A 186 6.32 1.34 -1.45
C ILE A 186 7.40 0.27 -1.50
N VAL A 187 8.13 0.26 -2.60
CA VAL A 187 9.31 -0.59 -2.77
C VAL A 187 10.33 -0.26 -1.66
N GLY A 188 10.76 -1.29 -0.93
CA GLY A 188 11.67 -1.18 0.19
C GLY A 188 12.68 -2.31 0.23
N GLY A 189 13.61 -2.22 1.17
CA GLY A 189 14.67 -3.19 1.35
C GLY A 189 15.89 -2.57 2.02
N PRO A 190 16.87 -3.41 2.42
CA PRO A 190 18.13 -2.97 2.99
C PRO A 190 18.77 -1.82 2.21
N PHE A 191 18.94 -0.67 2.85
CA PHE A 191 19.47 0.53 2.20
C PHE A 191 20.58 1.20 3.02
N TRP A 192 21.15 2.28 2.48
CA TRP A 192 22.17 3.06 3.16
C TRP A 192 21.66 3.59 4.52
N PRO A 193 22.45 3.49 5.61
CA PRO A 193 23.84 3.01 5.68
C PRO A 193 24.00 1.52 5.99
N ALA A 194 22.91 0.82 6.31
CA ALA A 194 22.93 -0.56 6.80
C ALA A 194 22.73 -1.57 5.66
N THR A 195 23.56 -1.52 4.62
CA THR A 195 23.49 -2.45 3.49
C THR A 195 24.86 -2.74 2.88
N ASN A 196 24.95 -3.71 1.97
CA ASN A 196 26.16 -4.00 1.24
C ASN A 196 26.45 -2.90 0.20
N MET A 197 27.53 -2.14 0.41
CA MET A 197 27.92 -1.02 -0.46
C MET A 197 28.21 -1.44 -1.90
N MET A 198 28.76 -2.63 -2.12
CA MET A 198 29.04 -3.14 -3.47
C MET A 198 27.75 -3.47 -4.22
N SER A 199 26.71 -3.94 -3.52
CA SER A 199 25.38 -4.13 -4.13
C SER A 199 24.77 -2.78 -4.52
N LEU A 200 24.83 -1.82 -3.60
CA LEU A 200 24.17 -0.52 -3.73
C LEU A 200 24.81 0.38 -4.80
N PHE A 201 26.13 0.33 -4.96
CA PHE A 201 26.87 1.13 -5.96
C PHE A 201 27.38 0.30 -7.15
N GLY A 202 27.20 -1.02 -7.13
CA GLY A 202 27.58 -1.91 -8.23
C GLY A 202 26.44 -2.24 -9.18
N ALA A 203 25.18 -2.17 -8.72
CA ALA A 203 23.99 -2.46 -9.53
C ALA A 203 23.17 -1.19 -9.76
N SER A 204 22.60 -1.03 -10.95
CA SER A 204 21.71 0.07 -11.29
C SER A 204 20.26 -0.16 -10.83
N ASP A 205 19.93 -1.35 -10.31
CA ASP A 205 18.57 -1.82 -10.07
C ASP A 205 18.37 -2.42 -8.67
N HIS A 206 18.88 -1.75 -7.62
CA HIS A 206 18.92 -2.22 -6.22
C HIS A 206 17.60 -2.83 -5.69
N PHE A 207 16.44 -2.35 -6.16
CA PHE A 207 15.14 -2.84 -5.72
C PHE A 207 14.38 -3.73 -6.72
N SER A 208 14.99 -4.06 -7.87
CA SER A 208 14.41 -4.83 -8.99
C SER A 208 13.64 -6.07 -8.55
N GLU A 209 14.20 -6.81 -7.59
CA GLU A 209 13.59 -8.03 -7.05
C GLU A 209 12.29 -7.76 -6.27
N CYS A 210 12.24 -6.68 -5.49
CA CYS A 210 11.03 -6.24 -4.80
C CYS A 210 9.97 -5.77 -5.79
N GLU A 211 10.37 -5.05 -6.84
CA GLU A 211 9.49 -4.57 -7.90
C GLU A 211 8.77 -5.73 -8.61
N LYS A 212 9.52 -6.78 -8.97
CA LYS A 212 8.96 -8.00 -9.58
C LYS A 212 7.94 -8.68 -8.67
N MET A 213 8.26 -8.83 -7.39
CA MET A 213 7.35 -9.48 -6.43
C MET A 213 6.07 -8.68 -6.18
N LEU A 214 6.19 -7.36 -6.03
CA LEU A 214 5.02 -6.48 -5.91
C LEU A 214 4.15 -6.50 -7.16
N THR A 215 4.74 -6.75 -8.33
CA THR A 215 4.01 -6.92 -9.59
C THR A 215 3.20 -8.21 -9.61
N VAL A 216 3.79 -9.34 -9.18
CA VAL A 216 3.06 -10.61 -9.04
C VAL A 216 1.86 -10.42 -8.10
N PHE A 217 2.05 -9.69 -7.00
CA PHE A 217 0.95 -9.30 -6.12
C PHE A 217 -0.07 -8.38 -6.79
N LYS A 218 0.36 -7.29 -7.46
CA LYS A 218 -0.53 -6.33 -8.14
C LYS A 218 -1.44 -7.04 -9.14
N THR A 219 -0.86 -7.85 -10.02
CA THR A 219 -1.61 -8.61 -11.03
C THR A 219 -2.63 -9.51 -10.37
N ARG A 220 -2.22 -10.27 -9.34
CA ARG A 220 -3.13 -11.16 -8.63
C ARG A 220 -4.24 -10.41 -7.89
N TYR A 221 -3.91 -9.31 -7.23
CA TYR A 221 -4.86 -8.46 -6.51
C TYR A 221 -5.91 -7.88 -7.47
N LEU A 222 -5.48 -7.34 -8.61
CA LEU A 222 -6.39 -6.76 -9.60
C LEU A 222 -7.32 -7.82 -10.21
N THR A 223 -6.81 -9.01 -10.50
CA THR A 223 -7.66 -10.14 -10.95
C THR A 223 -8.72 -10.51 -9.90
N GLU A 224 -8.37 -10.53 -8.61
CA GLU A 224 -9.31 -10.94 -7.56
C GLU A 224 -10.24 -9.84 -7.07
N ARG A 225 -9.76 -8.60 -6.95
CA ARG A 225 -10.46 -7.52 -6.24
C ARG A 225 -10.92 -6.40 -7.16
N ALA A 226 -10.31 -6.25 -8.34
CA ALA A 226 -10.58 -5.15 -9.28
C ALA A 226 -10.62 -3.75 -8.62
N ARG A 227 -9.79 -3.53 -7.60
CA ARG A 227 -9.66 -2.25 -6.88
C ARG A 227 -8.29 -1.64 -7.17
N PRO A 228 -8.20 -0.31 -7.28
CA PRO A 228 -6.92 0.33 -7.55
C PRO A 228 -5.97 0.16 -6.36
N LEU A 229 -4.71 -0.11 -6.70
CA LEU A 229 -3.56 -0.06 -5.79
C LEU A 229 -2.51 0.81 -6.44
N SER A 230 -1.76 1.55 -5.62
CA SER A 230 -0.64 2.37 -6.09
C SER A 230 0.67 1.83 -5.57
N PHE A 231 1.63 1.74 -6.49
CA PHE A 231 2.97 1.25 -6.21
C PHE A 231 3.99 2.37 -6.39
N PHE A 232 4.73 2.67 -5.33
CA PHE A 232 5.75 3.70 -5.35
C PHE A 232 7.11 3.01 -5.48
N PHE A 233 7.76 3.26 -6.61
CA PHE A 233 9.06 2.70 -6.94
C PHE A 233 10.17 3.64 -6.49
N LYS A 234 11.40 3.13 -6.31
CA LYS A 234 12.54 3.94 -5.89
C LYS A 234 13.65 3.87 -6.93
N LEU A 235 13.95 5.02 -7.55
CA LEU A 235 15.06 5.17 -8.48
C LEU A 235 16.25 5.76 -7.73
N VAL A 236 17.33 4.97 -7.65
CA VAL A 236 18.56 5.31 -6.92
C VAL A 236 19.74 5.28 -7.89
N PRO A 237 19.92 6.33 -8.72
CA PRO A 237 21.01 6.36 -9.67
C PRO A 237 22.36 6.41 -8.94
N ASN A 238 23.34 5.64 -9.43
CA ASN A 238 24.71 5.76 -8.95
C ASN A 238 25.39 6.97 -9.62
N ILE A 239 25.25 8.15 -9.00
CA ILE A 239 25.85 9.40 -9.49
C ILE A 239 27.39 9.41 -9.41
N PHE A 240 28.02 8.43 -8.76
CA PHE A 240 29.47 8.34 -8.64
C PHE A 240 30.12 7.56 -9.79
N GLN A 241 29.32 6.90 -10.63
CA GLN A 241 29.78 6.23 -11.86
C GLN A 241 29.93 7.19 -13.05
N GLU A 242 29.82 8.51 -12.83
CA GLU A 242 30.17 9.53 -13.83
C GLU A 242 31.69 9.55 -14.09
N GLU A 243 32.23 8.46 -14.64
CA GLU A 243 33.51 8.45 -15.32
C GLU A 243 33.28 9.03 -16.74
N ASP A 244 33.74 10.26 -16.96
CA ASP A 244 33.83 10.95 -18.25
C ASP A 244 32.50 11.31 -18.95
N GLU A 245 32.04 12.56 -18.73
CA GLU A 245 31.13 13.39 -19.56
C GLU A 245 29.78 12.80 -20.05
N THR A 246 29.47 11.53 -19.76
CA THR A 246 28.29 10.83 -20.26
C THR A 246 27.21 10.82 -19.18
N PRO A 247 26.12 11.60 -19.32
CA PRO A 247 25.06 11.62 -18.33
C PRO A 247 24.40 10.25 -18.22
N ILE A 248 23.96 9.87 -17.01
CA ILE A 248 23.13 8.68 -16.79
C ILE A 248 21.91 8.75 -17.72
N ASP A 249 21.70 7.68 -18.50
CA ASP A 249 20.48 7.51 -19.28
C ASP A 249 19.40 6.89 -18.40
N TYR A 250 18.38 7.69 -18.08
CA TYR A 250 17.26 7.27 -17.24
C TYR A 250 16.24 6.41 -18.00
N ILE A 251 16.19 6.50 -19.33
CA ILE A 251 15.17 5.81 -20.12
C ILE A 251 15.32 4.28 -20.00
N PRO A 252 16.51 3.68 -20.17
CA PRO A 252 16.70 2.24 -19.98
C PRO A 252 16.38 1.77 -18.55
N LEU A 253 16.64 2.60 -17.54
CA LEU A 253 16.31 2.29 -16.15
C LEU A 253 14.80 2.24 -15.95
N LEU A 254 14.07 3.22 -16.47
CA LEU A 254 12.60 3.24 -16.43
C LEU A 254 12.01 2.08 -17.25
N ASP A 255 12.62 1.72 -18.38
CA ASP A 255 12.21 0.56 -19.17
C ASP A 255 12.41 -0.75 -18.42
N GLN A 256 13.50 -0.86 -17.67
CA GLN A 256 13.72 -2.02 -16.82
C GLN A 256 12.68 -2.09 -15.70
N MET A 257 12.36 -0.97 -15.06
CA MET A 257 11.29 -0.90 -14.05
C MET A 257 9.93 -1.28 -14.64
N LEU A 258 9.59 -0.80 -15.85
CA LEU A 258 8.37 -1.19 -16.55
C LEU A 258 8.35 -2.70 -16.84
N ARG A 259 9.45 -3.27 -17.33
CA ARG A 259 9.59 -4.71 -17.53
C ARG A 259 9.44 -5.49 -16.23
N ASN A 260 9.99 -4.99 -15.12
CA ASN A 260 9.78 -5.57 -13.78
C ASN A 260 8.30 -5.56 -13.37
N THR A 261 7.52 -4.61 -13.90
CA THR A 261 6.06 -4.57 -13.76
C THR A 261 5.27 -5.41 -14.76
N GLY A 262 5.94 -6.25 -15.56
CA GLY A 262 5.30 -7.06 -16.60
C GLY A 262 4.74 -6.22 -17.75
N GLN A 263 5.09 -4.94 -17.81
CA GLN A 263 4.70 -4.03 -18.88
C GLN A 263 5.80 -4.00 -19.93
N ASP A 264 5.43 -4.18 -21.19
CA ASP A 264 6.37 -4.04 -22.30
C ASP A 264 6.46 -2.54 -22.69
N PRO A 265 7.61 -1.87 -22.44
CA PRO A 265 7.78 -0.45 -22.73
C PRO A 265 7.69 -0.11 -24.23
N GLU A 266 7.84 -1.10 -25.11
CA GLU A 266 7.82 -0.95 -26.57
C GLU A 266 6.49 -1.37 -27.20
N ASN A 267 5.49 -1.73 -26.40
CA ASN A 267 4.19 -2.16 -26.92
C ASN A 267 3.38 -0.98 -27.51
N GLU A 268 3.58 -0.73 -28.80
CA GLU A 268 2.87 0.28 -29.58
C GLU A 268 1.37 -0.04 -29.80
N GLU A 269 0.95 -1.30 -29.59
CA GLU A 269 -0.44 -1.73 -29.76
C GLU A 269 -1.30 -1.48 -28.50
N ALA A 270 -0.68 -1.12 -27.37
CA ALA A 270 -1.41 -0.83 -26.14
C ALA A 270 -2.26 0.44 -26.29
N GLU A 271 -3.57 0.33 -26.01
CA GLU A 271 -4.50 1.47 -26.03
C GLU A 271 -4.08 2.59 -25.07
N VAL A 272 -3.48 2.21 -23.94
CA VAL A 272 -2.87 3.12 -22.98
C VAL A 272 -1.40 2.75 -22.81
N PRO A 273 -0.46 3.68 -23.05
CA PRO A 273 0.96 3.38 -22.89
C PRO A 273 1.27 3.00 -21.44
N PRO A 274 2.20 2.05 -21.23
CA PRO A 274 2.58 1.57 -19.91
C PRO A 274 3.21 2.70 -19.09
N LYS A 275 2.79 2.81 -17.82
CA LYS A 275 3.27 3.83 -16.89
C LYS A 275 3.39 3.29 -15.49
N LEU A 276 4.49 3.65 -14.82
CA LEU A 276 4.68 3.49 -13.39
C LEU A 276 3.81 4.49 -12.63
N ASP A 277 3.15 4.05 -11.56
CA ASP A 277 2.24 4.90 -10.78
C ASP A 277 2.99 6.09 -10.17
N LEU A 278 4.10 5.83 -9.47
CA LEU A 278 4.97 6.88 -8.95
C LEU A 278 6.42 6.39 -8.85
N VAL A 279 7.38 7.21 -9.28
CA VAL A 279 8.82 6.94 -9.07
C VAL A 279 9.39 7.96 -8.10
N GLN A 280 9.93 7.48 -6.98
CA GLN A 280 10.64 8.29 -5.99
C GLN A 280 12.12 8.36 -6.37
N LEU A 281 12.59 9.56 -6.68
CA LEU A 281 14.00 9.83 -6.93
C LEU A 281 14.74 10.00 -5.60
N TYR A 282 15.69 9.12 -5.35
CA TYR A 282 16.71 9.30 -4.32
C TYR A 282 17.96 9.93 -4.95
N TRP A 283 18.62 10.82 -4.23
CA TRP A 283 19.81 11.48 -4.75
C TRP A 283 20.90 11.55 -3.70
N TRP A 284 22.10 11.07 -4.04
CA TRP A 284 23.21 10.91 -3.09
C TRP A 284 23.81 12.23 -2.62
N ASP A 285 23.97 13.18 -3.54
CA ASP A 285 24.55 14.49 -3.24
C ASP A 285 23.88 15.58 -4.08
N CYS A 286 23.11 16.44 -3.42
CA CYS A 286 22.41 17.56 -4.06
C CYS A 286 23.31 18.80 -4.26
N GLU A 287 24.57 18.78 -3.84
CA GLU A 287 25.50 19.91 -4.00
C GLU A 287 26.23 19.88 -5.35
N THR A 288 26.52 18.68 -5.86
CA THR A 288 27.50 18.49 -6.95
C THR A 288 26.90 18.03 -8.28
N SER A 289 25.66 17.52 -8.31
CA SER A 289 25.06 16.87 -9.49
C SER A 289 23.66 17.39 -9.84
N ASP A 290 23.28 17.30 -11.12
CA ASP A 290 22.07 17.92 -11.69
C ASP A 290 20.82 17.03 -11.57
N TYR A 291 20.34 16.87 -10.33
CA TYR A 291 19.06 16.21 -10.04
C TYR A 291 17.87 16.82 -10.80
N VAL A 292 17.92 18.11 -11.14
CA VAL A 292 16.84 18.79 -11.88
C VAL A 292 16.73 18.24 -13.29
N ARG A 293 17.87 18.07 -13.97
CA ARG A 293 17.91 17.42 -15.28
C ARG A 293 17.39 15.99 -15.20
N ALA A 294 17.78 15.22 -14.18
CA ALA A 294 17.29 13.85 -13.98
C ALA A 294 15.76 13.81 -13.88
N ALA A 295 15.18 14.64 -12.99
CA ALA A 295 13.73 14.72 -12.82
C ALA A 295 12.99 15.13 -14.10
N LYS A 296 13.53 16.11 -14.85
CA LYS A 296 12.96 16.51 -16.15
C LYS A 296 12.99 15.39 -17.17
N THR A 297 14.09 14.64 -17.26
CA THR A 297 14.19 13.50 -18.18
C THR A 297 13.20 12.40 -17.80
N ILE A 298 13.05 12.09 -16.51
CA ILE A 298 12.10 11.09 -16.01
C ILE A 298 10.67 11.48 -16.38
N LEU A 299 10.26 12.73 -16.14
CA LEU A 299 8.92 13.21 -16.48
C LEU A 299 8.70 13.29 -18.01
N ALA A 300 9.69 13.78 -18.76
CA ALA A 300 9.60 13.90 -20.21
C ALA A 300 9.52 12.54 -20.93
N SER A 301 9.95 11.45 -20.28
CA SER A 301 9.82 10.10 -20.82
C SER A 301 8.36 9.66 -21.04
N GLY A 302 7.41 10.25 -20.29
CA GLY A 302 6.01 9.84 -20.29
C GLY A 302 5.73 8.49 -19.62
N LYS A 303 6.76 7.79 -19.11
CA LYS A 303 6.69 6.44 -18.50
C LYS A 303 6.32 6.45 -17.01
N VAL A 304 6.19 7.63 -16.41
CA VAL A 304 5.90 7.82 -14.98
C VAL A 304 4.71 8.77 -14.84
N ARG A 305 3.69 8.39 -14.05
CA ARG A 305 2.53 9.27 -13.80
C ARG A 305 2.87 10.39 -12.83
N ALA A 306 3.61 10.08 -11.77
CA ALA A 306 3.98 11.03 -10.73
C ALA A 306 5.45 10.88 -10.30
N LEU A 307 6.12 12.00 -10.03
CA LEU A 307 7.47 12.01 -9.46
C LEU A 307 7.40 12.24 -7.95
N GLY A 308 8.02 11.36 -7.18
CA GLY A 308 8.32 11.57 -5.77
C GLY A 308 9.81 11.88 -5.56
N LEU A 309 10.15 12.41 -4.40
CA LEU A 309 11.53 12.64 -3.97
C LEU A 309 11.79 11.96 -2.62
N VAL A 310 13.03 11.59 -2.33
CA VAL A 310 13.42 10.99 -1.04
C VAL A 310 14.52 11.81 -0.38
N ASN A 311 14.24 12.32 0.83
CA ASN A 311 15.17 13.08 1.68
C ASN A 311 15.77 14.35 1.04
N PHE A 312 15.09 14.96 0.07
CA PHE A 312 15.58 16.19 -0.57
C PHE A 312 15.59 17.38 0.41
N PRO A 313 16.70 18.15 0.49
CA PRO A 313 16.76 19.35 1.31
C PRO A 313 15.96 20.50 0.69
N LEU A 314 15.58 21.48 1.52
CA LEU A 314 14.75 22.63 1.11
C LEU A 314 15.31 23.38 -0.12
N LEU A 315 16.63 23.54 -0.20
CA LEU A 315 17.25 24.24 -1.34
C LEU A 315 17.03 23.48 -2.65
N ALA A 316 17.15 22.15 -2.63
CA ALA A 316 16.92 21.32 -3.81
C ALA A 316 15.44 21.30 -4.22
N LEU A 317 14.52 21.26 -3.26
CA LEU A 317 13.08 21.38 -3.53
C LEU A 317 12.73 22.72 -4.20
N LYS A 318 13.31 23.83 -3.72
CA LYS A 318 13.14 25.14 -4.35
C LYS A 318 13.71 25.19 -5.77
N SER A 319 14.83 24.50 -6.03
CA SER A 319 15.41 24.39 -7.37
C SER A 319 14.49 23.61 -8.31
N MET A 320 13.95 22.46 -7.89
CA MET A 320 12.97 21.68 -8.66
C MET A 320 11.74 22.53 -9.02
N TYR A 321 11.15 23.20 -8.03
CA TYR A 321 9.99 24.05 -8.24
C TYR A 321 10.26 25.20 -9.22
N ARG A 322 11.38 25.93 -9.04
CA ARG A 322 11.78 27.01 -9.97
C ARG A 322 12.03 26.53 -11.39
N ALA A 323 12.47 25.28 -11.53
CA ALA A 323 12.70 24.66 -12.81
C ALA A 323 11.41 24.15 -13.49
N GLY A 324 10.25 24.27 -12.83
CA GLY A 324 8.95 23.81 -13.32
C GLY A 324 8.77 22.30 -13.24
N VAL A 325 9.41 21.64 -12.27
CA VAL A 325 9.25 20.19 -12.03
C VAL A 325 8.12 19.99 -11.03
N ASP A 326 7.07 19.28 -11.46
CA ASP A 326 5.93 18.93 -10.61
C ASP A 326 6.27 17.70 -9.76
N VAL A 327 6.33 17.90 -8.44
CA VAL A 327 6.64 16.86 -7.46
C VAL A 327 5.38 16.49 -6.70
N ALA A 328 5.01 15.20 -6.72
CA ALA A 328 3.83 14.69 -6.04
C ALA A 328 4.07 14.43 -4.56
N THR A 329 5.20 13.77 -4.25
CA THR A 329 5.50 13.33 -2.89
C THR A 329 6.94 13.64 -2.47
N LEU A 330 7.14 13.83 -1.18
CA LEU A 330 8.46 13.86 -0.54
C LEU A 330 8.48 12.86 0.61
N GLU A 331 9.26 11.79 0.47
CA GLU A 331 9.58 10.89 1.56
C GLU A 331 10.68 11.49 2.43
N VAL A 332 10.47 11.53 3.75
CA VAL A 332 11.43 12.03 4.74
C VAL A 332 11.72 10.96 5.78
N ASN A 333 12.99 10.78 6.12
CA ASN A 333 13.46 9.86 7.17
C ASN A 333 14.08 10.64 8.34
N TYR A 334 13.31 11.55 8.92
CA TYR A 334 13.77 12.40 10.00
C TYR A 334 13.90 11.63 11.33
N PRO A 335 14.73 12.12 12.27
CA PRO A 335 14.77 11.58 13.62
C PRO A 335 13.41 11.69 14.33
N LEU A 336 13.17 10.84 15.32
CA LEU A 336 11.96 10.89 16.16
C LEU A 336 11.77 12.28 16.76
N GLY A 337 10.54 12.80 16.68
CA GLY A 337 10.18 14.12 17.20
C GLY A 337 10.75 15.31 16.41
N ALA A 338 11.49 15.08 15.31
CA ALA A 338 12.14 16.15 14.59
C ALA A 338 11.19 16.97 13.69
N LEU A 339 9.95 16.51 13.45
CA LEU A 339 8.97 17.24 12.61
C LEU A 339 8.71 18.67 13.06
N GLU A 340 8.87 18.95 14.36
CA GLU A 340 8.65 20.29 14.94
C GLU A 340 9.90 21.16 14.97
N LYS A 341 11.06 20.63 14.60
CA LYS A 341 12.29 21.43 14.57
C LYS A 341 12.27 22.38 13.38
N LYS A 342 12.79 23.59 13.60
CA LYS A 342 12.72 24.71 12.66
C LYS A 342 13.25 24.35 11.25
N GLU A 343 14.33 23.58 11.18
CA GLU A 343 14.94 23.11 9.94
C GLU A 343 14.01 22.21 9.11
N HIS A 344 13.19 21.39 9.77
CA HIS A 344 12.25 20.48 9.12
C HIS A 344 10.92 21.17 8.82
N LEU A 345 10.44 22.04 9.72
CA LEU A 345 9.23 22.86 9.47
C LEU A 345 9.34 23.64 8.17
N ALA A 346 10.50 24.22 7.86
CA ALA A 346 10.67 24.95 6.61
C ALA A 346 10.52 24.08 5.34
N VAL A 347 10.82 22.77 5.44
CA VAL A 347 10.56 21.79 4.37
C VAL A 347 9.08 21.44 4.31
N LEU A 348 8.46 21.16 5.46
CA LEU A 348 7.04 20.79 5.55
C LEU A 348 6.13 21.94 5.07
N ASP A 349 6.41 23.18 5.50
CA ASP A 349 5.69 24.39 5.06
C ASP A 349 5.81 24.58 3.55
N PHE A 350 6.99 24.31 2.98
CA PHE A 350 7.19 24.34 1.53
C PHE A 350 6.34 23.28 0.83
N CYS A 351 6.33 22.05 1.35
CA CYS A 351 5.51 20.98 0.80
C CYS A 351 4.01 21.31 0.85
N VAL A 352 3.51 21.85 1.98
CA VAL A 352 2.11 22.30 2.10
C VAL A 352 1.78 23.40 1.09
N LEU A 353 2.63 24.43 1.00
CA LEU A 353 2.44 25.56 0.07
C LEU A 353 2.36 25.10 -1.40
N HIS A 354 3.15 24.09 -1.75
CA HIS A 354 3.24 23.56 -3.12
C HIS A 354 2.46 22.25 -3.33
N ARG A 355 1.57 21.88 -2.38
CA ARG A 355 0.72 20.67 -2.43
C ARG A 355 1.48 19.34 -2.58
N ILE A 356 2.74 19.31 -2.18
CA ILE A 356 3.57 18.09 -2.14
C ILE A 356 3.15 17.29 -0.90
N LYS A 357 2.75 16.02 -1.09
CA LYS A 357 2.42 15.15 0.05
C LYS A 357 3.68 14.63 0.72
N VAL A 358 3.75 14.68 2.04
CA VAL A 358 4.92 14.23 2.79
C VAL A 358 4.69 12.82 3.29
N LEU A 359 5.62 11.91 3.00
CA LEU A 359 5.63 10.54 3.52
C LEU A 359 6.68 10.43 4.62
N TYR A 360 6.33 9.95 5.80
CA TYR A 360 7.24 9.86 6.94
C TYR A 360 7.73 8.42 7.14
N SER A 361 8.97 8.16 6.75
CA SER A 361 9.60 6.85 6.85
C SER A 361 9.91 6.45 8.29
N ASN A 362 9.93 5.14 8.54
CA ASN A 362 10.23 4.55 9.85
C ASN A 362 9.27 5.01 10.97
N ALA A 363 8.00 5.27 10.64
CA ALA A 363 7.01 5.79 11.60
C ALA A 363 6.86 4.92 12.86
N LEU A 364 6.96 3.58 12.71
CA LEU A 364 6.90 2.61 13.82
C LEU A 364 8.24 1.93 14.14
N LEU A 365 9.34 2.39 13.55
CA LEU A 365 10.70 1.91 13.84
C LEU A 365 10.85 0.38 13.70
N GLY A 366 10.35 -0.19 12.61
CA GLY A 366 10.35 -1.65 12.40
C GLY A 366 9.50 -2.45 13.40
N GLY A 367 8.51 -1.79 14.03
CA GLY A 367 7.61 -2.40 15.02
C GLY A 367 8.11 -2.28 16.47
N LEU A 368 9.09 -1.41 16.74
CA LEU A 368 9.57 -1.14 18.10
C LEU A 368 8.63 -0.21 18.89
N ILE A 369 7.76 0.55 18.21
CA ILE A 369 6.65 1.24 18.87
C ILE A 369 5.49 0.25 19.00
N ASN A 370 5.46 -0.49 20.12
CA ASN A 370 4.40 -1.44 20.44
C ASN A 370 4.32 -1.62 21.97
N ARG A 371 3.14 -2.02 22.49
CA ARG A 371 2.88 -2.29 23.90
C ARG A 371 3.83 -3.34 24.48
N ASP A 372 4.21 -4.35 23.71
CA ASP A 372 5.17 -5.38 24.14
C ASP A 372 6.58 -4.85 24.46
N GLN A 373 6.90 -3.64 23.98
CA GLN A 373 8.19 -3.00 24.23
C GLN A 373 8.18 -2.07 25.45
N VAL A 374 7.01 -1.79 26.02
CA VAL A 374 6.84 -0.89 27.17
C VAL A 374 7.51 -1.49 28.42
N LYS A 375 8.27 -0.66 29.14
CA LYS A 375 9.00 -1.02 30.39
C LYS A 375 10.08 -2.09 30.22
N ARG A 376 10.51 -2.38 28.98
CA ARG A 376 11.70 -3.23 28.78
C ARG A 376 12.96 -2.45 29.19
N LEU A 377 13.76 -3.06 30.05
CA LEU A 377 15.01 -2.48 30.53
C LEU A 377 16.02 -2.24 29.40
N SER A 378 15.90 -3.00 28.32
CA SER A 378 16.96 -3.22 27.36
C SER A 378 16.31 -3.50 25.99
N PRO A 379 16.80 -2.94 24.87
CA PRO A 379 16.23 -3.17 23.55
C PRO A 379 16.18 -4.67 23.19
N PRO A 380 15.20 -5.09 22.38
CA PRO A 380 15.19 -6.45 21.85
C PRO A 380 16.53 -6.80 21.20
N GLY A 381 17.21 -7.83 21.71
CA GLY A 381 18.46 -8.34 21.12
C GLY A 381 19.77 -8.03 21.83
N ASP A 382 19.74 -7.32 22.94
CA ASP A 382 20.92 -7.15 23.80
C ASP A 382 21.22 -8.36 24.72
N GLY A 383 20.30 -9.33 24.79
CA GLY A 383 20.44 -10.53 25.60
C GLY A 383 20.57 -11.80 24.76
N PHE A 384 21.76 -12.10 24.21
CA PHE A 384 22.27 -13.42 23.75
C PHE A 384 21.35 -14.40 22.96
N ARG A 385 20.13 -14.00 22.58
CA ARG A 385 19.08 -14.85 22.01
C ARG A 385 18.18 -14.03 21.10
N LEU A 386 18.68 -13.74 19.91
CA LEU A 386 17.99 -13.66 18.61
C LEU A 386 19.01 -13.11 17.58
N LYS A 387 19.16 -13.76 16.42
CA LYS A 387 19.93 -13.21 15.29
C LYS A 387 19.08 -12.11 14.64
N TYR A 388 19.33 -10.85 14.97
CA TYR A 388 18.71 -9.76 14.20
C TYR A 388 19.40 -9.64 12.87
N ASP A 389 18.61 -9.41 11.83
CA ASP A 389 19.12 -8.96 10.55
C ASP A 389 19.69 -7.54 10.73
N PRO A 390 21.02 -7.33 10.63
CA PRO A 390 21.63 -6.02 10.84
C PRO A 390 21.25 -5.02 9.74
N THR A 391 20.58 -5.47 8.67
CA THR A 391 20.16 -4.65 7.54
C THR A 391 18.64 -4.49 7.44
N GLY A 392 17.88 -5.04 8.39
CA GLY A 392 16.42 -5.02 8.38
C GLY A 392 15.77 -3.81 9.08
N PRO A 393 14.42 -3.70 9.03
CA PRO A 393 13.69 -2.54 9.56
C PRO A 393 13.89 -2.26 11.06
N ILE A 394 14.12 -3.31 11.87
CA ILE A 394 14.40 -3.15 13.30
C ILE A 394 15.78 -2.50 13.51
N ALA A 395 16.78 -2.84 12.69
CA ALA A 395 18.11 -2.25 12.78
C ALA A 395 18.06 -0.75 12.44
N GLU A 396 17.31 -0.37 11.40
CA GLU A 396 17.05 1.05 11.10
C GLU A 396 16.32 1.76 12.24
N GLY A 397 15.29 1.13 12.81
CA GLY A 397 14.58 1.63 13.98
C GLY A 397 15.50 1.87 15.18
N MET A 398 16.45 0.97 15.43
CA MET A 398 17.44 1.11 16.49
C MET A 398 18.39 2.29 16.24
N LEU A 399 18.83 2.53 15.00
CA LEU A 399 19.61 3.72 14.66
C LEU A 399 18.83 5.01 14.97
N LYS A 400 17.54 5.06 14.63
CA LYS A 400 16.67 6.19 14.96
C LYS A 400 16.48 6.40 16.46
N ILE A 401 16.42 5.32 17.24
CA ILE A 401 16.39 5.40 18.70
C ILE A 401 17.71 5.96 19.25
N GLN A 402 18.85 5.58 18.67
CA GLN A 402 20.14 6.17 19.07
C GLN A 402 20.19 7.66 18.73
N GLU A 403 19.75 8.08 17.54
CA GLU A 403 19.63 9.49 17.13
C GLU A 403 18.71 10.30 18.06
N PHE A 404 17.65 9.67 18.58
CA PHE A 404 16.72 10.28 19.54
C PHE A 404 17.34 10.50 20.94
N GLY A 405 18.46 9.84 21.24
CA GLY A 405 19.15 9.92 22.53
C GLY A 405 19.04 8.64 23.37
N GLY A 406 18.80 7.50 22.72
CA GLY A 406 18.97 6.16 23.29
C GLY A 406 17.69 5.55 23.90
N TRP A 407 17.82 4.30 24.33
CA TRP A 407 16.71 3.47 24.78
C TRP A 407 15.95 4.04 25.98
N GLU A 408 16.63 4.69 26.93
CA GLU A 408 15.98 5.25 28.11
C GLU A 408 15.02 6.39 27.76
N LYS A 409 15.42 7.29 26.85
CA LYS A 409 14.54 8.35 26.33
C LYS A 409 13.40 7.76 25.53
N PHE A 410 13.69 6.78 24.68
CA PHE A 410 12.67 6.07 23.92
C PHE A 410 11.63 5.40 24.82
N GLN A 411 12.02 4.80 25.95
CA GLN A 411 11.07 4.22 26.91
C GLN A 411 10.16 5.26 27.58
N LYS A 412 10.63 6.50 27.78
CA LYS A 412 9.78 7.61 28.27
C LYS A 412 8.73 8.02 27.23
N LEU A 413 9.13 8.09 25.96
CA LEU A 413 8.21 8.30 24.84
C LEU A 413 7.18 7.17 24.77
N LEU A 414 7.64 5.92 24.80
CA LEU A 414 6.78 4.74 24.69
C LEU A 414 5.79 4.63 25.86
N ALA A 415 6.19 4.97 27.08
CA ALA A 415 5.29 5.05 28.23
C ALA A 415 4.21 6.14 28.07
N THR A 416 4.56 7.27 27.42
CA THR A 416 3.61 8.34 27.12
C THR A 416 2.60 7.87 26.07
N LEU A 417 3.08 7.24 25.00
CA LEU A 417 2.23 6.63 23.96
C LEU A 417 1.28 5.59 24.56
N ASP A 418 1.77 4.70 25.44
CA ASP A 418 0.94 3.68 26.07
C ASP A 418 -0.10 4.25 27.04
N THR A 419 0.24 5.33 27.76
CA THR A 419 -0.73 6.02 28.64
C THR A 419 -1.90 6.59 27.82
N ILE A 420 -1.61 7.22 26.68
CA ILE A 420 -2.63 7.76 25.77
C ILE A 420 -3.39 6.61 25.10
N ALA A 421 -2.71 5.53 24.72
CA ALA A 421 -3.33 4.35 24.12
C ALA A 421 -4.34 3.69 25.07
N ILE A 422 -4.02 3.57 26.36
CA ILE A 422 -4.94 3.04 27.38
C ILE A 422 -6.17 3.95 27.54
N LYS A 423 -5.96 5.26 27.54
CA LYS A 423 -7.05 6.25 27.67
C LYS A 423 -8.07 6.14 26.53
N HIS A 424 -7.60 5.86 25.32
CA HIS A 424 -8.42 5.79 24.10
C HIS A 424 -8.69 4.36 23.63
N GLU A 425 -8.49 3.36 24.50
CA GLU A 425 -8.75 1.94 24.23
C GLU A 425 -8.10 1.41 22.94
N THR A 426 -6.90 1.91 22.65
CA THR A 426 -6.14 1.61 21.43
C THR A 426 -4.73 1.11 21.78
N SER A 427 -3.83 1.11 20.79
CA SER A 427 -2.45 0.65 20.90
C SER A 427 -1.44 1.79 20.68
N PRO A 428 -0.20 1.68 21.24
CA PRO A 428 0.81 2.74 21.13
C PRO A 428 1.20 3.10 19.68
N ASP A 429 1.17 2.12 18.78
CA ASP A 429 1.39 2.28 17.35
C ASP A 429 0.30 3.14 16.70
N VAL A 430 -0.98 2.89 16.99
CA VAL A 430 -2.10 3.71 16.48
C VAL A 430 -1.98 5.16 16.98
N VAL A 431 -1.63 5.36 18.25
CA VAL A 431 -1.37 6.71 18.80
C VAL A 431 -0.21 7.40 18.05
N ALA A 432 0.90 6.70 17.82
CA ALA A 432 2.04 7.27 17.09
C ALA A 432 1.66 7.64 15.64
N LEU A 433 0.92 6.78 14.94
CA LEU A 433 0.46 7.05 13.58
C LEU A 433 -0.52 8.23 13.53
N ARG A 434 -1.50 8.28 14.44
CA ARG A 434 -2.43 9.41 14.55
C ARG A 434 -1.70 10.72 14.80
N TYR A 435 -0.64 10.72 15.62
CA TYR A 435 0.22 11.88 15.80
C TYR A 435 0.84 12.36 14.48
N TYR A 436 1.43 11.47 13.68
CA TYR A 436 1.99 11.84 12.38
C TYR A 436 0.92 12.36 11.41
N ILE A 437 -0.24 11.71 11.34
CA ILE A 437 -1.36 12.16 10.50
C ILE A 437 -1.86 13.54 10.94
N ASN A 438 -1.93 13.81 12.25
CA ASN A 438 -2.27 15.13 12.80
C ASN A 438 -1.24 16.23 12.44
N LYS A 439 0.03 15.85 12.21
CA LYS A 439 1.05 16.76 11.67
C LYS A 439 0.98 16.91 10.15
N GLY A 440 -0.01 16.31 9.49
CA GLY A 440 -0.25 16.44 8.05
C GLY A 440 0.67 15.60 7.17
N VAL A 441 1.30 14.56 7.72
CA VAL A 441 2.18 13.64 6.98
C VAL A 441 1.58 12.24 6.91
N HIS A 442 1.93 11.47 5.87
CA HIS A 442 1.52 10.09 5.67
C HIS A 442 2.59 9.15 6.21
N PRO A 443 2.40 8.48 7.36
CA PRO A 443 3.39 7.56 7.89
C PRO A 443 3.60 6.34 6.98
N ILE A 444 4.86 5.94 6.82
CA ILE A 444 5.25 4.69 6.17
C ILE A 444 5.65 3.68 7.24
N VAL A 445 5.05 2.50 7.19
CA VAL A 445 5.31 1.39 8.11
C VAL A 445 5.97 0.21 7.37
N GLY A 446 7.00 -0.36 7.99
CA GLY A 446 7.53 -1.67 7.61
C GLY A 446 6.99 -2.72 8.56
N ILE A 447 6.52 -3.85 8.04
CA ILE A 447 5.79 -4.88 8.80
C ILE A 447 6.49 -6.23 8.58
N PRO A 448 6.60 -7.08 9.61
CA PRO A 448 7.10 -8.44 9.42
C PRO A 448 6.17 -9.29 8.54
N TRP A 449 6.68 -10.43 8.11
CA TRP A 449 5.94 -11.43 7.35
C TRP A 449 5.41 -12.56 8.24
N GLY A 450 4.54 -13.40 7.69
CA GLY A 450 3.97 -14.55 8.38
C GLY A 450 2.85 -14.17 9.34
N GLU A 451 2.71 -14.96 10.41
CA GLU A 451 1.67 -14.77 11.42
C GLU A 451 1.76 -13.43 12.17
N GLU A 452 2.95 -12.83 12.20
CA GLU A 452 3.20 -11.56 12.87
C GLU A 452 2.77 -10.35 12.03
N CYS A 453 2.48 -10.53 10.73
CA CYS A 453 2.18 -9.43 9.83
C CYS A 453 0.95 -8.64 10.29
N MET A 454 -0.21 -9.30 10.35
CA MET A 454 -1.46 -8.64 10.76
C MET A 454 -1.53 -8.34 12.25
N LYS A 455 -0.74 -9.02 13.10
CA LYS A 455 -0.65 -8.68 14.53
C LYS A 455 0.06 -7.35 14.79
N LYS A 456 0.96 -6.95 13.89
CA LYS A 456 1.73 -5.70 13.99
C LYS A 456 1.26 -4.62 13.03
N PHE A 457 0.30 -4.93 12.17
CA PHE A 457 -0.33 -3.92 11.34
C PHE A 457 -1.37 -3.15 12.17
N PRO A 458 -1.32 -1.81 12.21
CA PRO A 458 -2.29 -1.00 12.92
C PRO A 458 -3.71 -1.20 12.38
N ASP A 459 -4.71 -1.10 13.24
CA ASP A 459 -6.10 -1.00 12.80
C ASP A 459 -6.34 0.38 12.17
N MET A 460 -6.41 0.41 10.85
CA MET A 460 -6.57 1.62 10.05
C MET A 460 -7.87 2.37 10.34
N LYS A 461 -8.93 1.68 10.79
CA LYS A 461 -10.22 2.31 11.10
C LYS A 461 -10.13 3.27 12.28
N LEU A 462 -9.24 2.97 13.23
CA LEU A 462 -8.99 3.84 14.39
C LEU A 462 -8.27 5.13 14.01
N LEU A 463 -7.78 5.26 12.77
CA LEU A 463 -7.12 6.44 12.24
C LEU A 463 -8.07 7.35 11.45
N ASP A 464 -9.35 6.97 11.30
CA ASP A 464 -10.32 7.75 10.52
C ASP A 464 -10.70 9.04 11.21
N GLU A 465 -10.87 9.00 12.53
CA GLU A 465 -11.19 10.16 13.36
C GLU A 465 -9.98 10.58 14.21
N ASP A 466 -9.88 11.89 14.50
CA ASP A 466 -8.90 12.38 15.46
C ASP A 466 -9.46 12.23 16.88
N PHE A 467 -8.93 11.25 17.61
CA PHE A 467 -9.31 10.97 18.99
C PHE A 467 -8.48 11.72 20.03
N PHE A 468 -7.49 12.53 19.62
CA PHE A 468 -6.66 13.27 20.57
C PHE A 468 -7.41 14.43 21.22
N ASP A 469 -7.20 14.63 22.52
CA ASP A 469 -7.49 15.91 23.15
C ASP A 469 -6.24 16.80 23.28
N THR A 470 -6.43 18.04 23.72
CA THR A 470 -5.35 19.01 23.89
C THR A 470 -4.28 18.55 24.89
N SER A 471 -4.65 17.73 25.88
CA SER A 471 -3.69 17.20 26.85
C SER A 471 -2.81 16.11 26.25
N ASP A 472 -3.39 15.27 25.37
CA ASP A 472 -2.67 14.21 24.67
C ASP A 472 -1.63 14.80 23.71
N SER A 473 -2.04 15.78 22.90
CA SER A 473 -1.13 16.46 21.96
C SER A 473 0.04 17.09 22.70
N ARG A 474 -0.22 17.82 23.80
CA ARG A 474 0.83 18.46 24.60
C ARG A 474 1.76 17.45 25.26
N ALA A 475 1.23 16.31 25.72
CA ALA A 475 2.03 15.25 26.32
C ALA A 475 2.98 14.63 25.29
N LEU A 476 2.49 14.37 24.07
CA LEU A 476 3.30 13.85 22.96
C LEU A 476 4.34 14.85 22.49
N GLU A 477 3.98 16.12 22.27
CA GLU A 477 4.94 17.17 21.90
C GLU A 477 6.07 17.25 22.92
N LYS A 478 5.75 17.19 24.22
CA LYS A 478 6.78 17.16 25.26
C LYS A 478 7.64 15.90 25.19
N ALA A 479 7.04 14.73 24.96
CA ALA A 479 7.74 13.45 24.92
C ALA A 479 8.65 13.31 23.70
N PHE A 480 8.23 13.83 22.55
CA PHE A 480 9.02 13.86 21.31
C PHE A 480 10.17 14.88 21.35
N ASN A 481 10.12 15.86 22.25
CA ASN A 481 11.16 16.87 22.43
C ASN A 481 12.13 16.58 23.61
N LEU A 482 12.15 15.34 24.14
CA LEU A 482 12.94 14.92 25.32
C LEU A 482 14.47 14.81 25.12
#